data_AF-N8YN48-F1
#
_entry.id   AF-N8YN48-F1
#
_cell.length_a   1.000
_cell.length_b   1.000
_cell.length_c   1.000
_cell.angle_alpha   90.00
_cell.angle_beta   90.00
_cell.angle_gamma   90.00
#
_symmetry.space_group_name_H-M   'P 1'
#
loop_
_entity.id
_entity.type
_entity.pdbx_description
1 polymer ?
#
loop_
_entity_poly.entity_id
_entity_poly.type
_entity_poly.pdbx_seq_one_letter_code
_entity_poly.pdbx_strand_id
1 'polypeptide(L)' 'MNLFIKQKAPEQLQQLCPLQSSVAFCLNQLRIAKIQFLNLGSLIICPEYDCFIVFKHKTLIRIDAFTHS' A
#
# COMPACT_ATOMS: atom_id res chain seq x y z
N MET A 1 -19.22 5.93 -20.76
CA MET A 1 -17.90 5.48 -20.28
C MET A 1 -17.79 5.81 -18.81
N ASN A 2 -17.65 4.80 -17.95
CA ASN A 2 -17.84 4.92 -16.51
C ASN A 2 -16.78 5.82 -15.84
N LEU A 3 -17.24 6.93 -15.28
CA LEU A 3 -16.52 7.86 -14.42
C LEU A 3 -16.44 7.38 -12.95
N PHE A 4 -16.38 6.05 -12.73
CA PHE A 4 -16.45 5.49 -11.39
C PHE A 4 -15.07 5.00 -10.89
N ILE A 5 -14.61 5.68 -9.83
CA ILE A 5 -13.63 5.28 -8.78
C ILE A 5 -12.14 5.45 -9.12
N LYS A 6 -11.61 6.67 -9.03
CA LYS A 6 -10.15 6.95 -8.95
C LYS A 6 -9.68 7.44 -7.57
N GLN A 7 -10.49 7.31 -6.51
CA GLN A 7 -10.25 8.04 -5.24
C GLN A 7 -10.27 7.22 -3.94
N LYS A 8 -10.20 5.88 -3.93
CA LYS A 8 -10.26 5.12 -2.65
C LYS A 8 -9.20 4.05 -2.41
N ALA A 9 -8.35 3.77 -3.39
CA ALA A 9 -7.37 2.68 -3.26
C ALA A 9 -6.33 2.91 -2.14
N PRO A 10 -5.75 4.13 -1.96
CA PRO A 10 -4.79 4.38 -0.87
C PRO A 10 -5.45 4.36 0.52
N GLU A 11 -6.67 4.87 0.65
CA GLU A 11 -7.40 4.93 1.92
C GLU A 11 -7.70 3.53 2.47
N GLN A 12 -8.10 2.60 1.60
CA GLN A 12 -8.33 1.20 1.96
C GLN A 12 -7.05 0.52 2.44
N LEU A 13 -5.93 0.76 1.76
CA LEU A 13 -4.63 0.25 2.18
C LEU A 13 -4.15 0.89 3.48
N GLN A 14 -4.50 2.15 3.75
CA GLN A 14 -4.16 2.82 5.00
C GLN A 14 -4.94 2.27 6.20
N GLN A 15 -6.18 1.81 6.00
CA GLN A 15 -6.93 1.07 7.02
C GLN A 15 -6.30 -0.30 7.31
N LEU A 16 -5.80 -0.98 6.28
CA LEU A 16 -5.15 -2.28 6.38
C LEU A 16 -3.74 -2.17 7.00
N CYS A 17 -3.00 -1.13 6.63
CA CYS A 17 -1.65 -0.83 7.07
C CYS A 17 -1.61 0.57 7.72
N PRO A 18 -1.98 0.68 9.01
CA PRO A 18 -1.94 1.96 9.72
C PRO A 18 -0.52 2.53 9.75
N LEU A 19 -0.40 3.87 9.77
CA LEU A 19 0.89 4.52 9.97
C LEU A 19 1.58 3.99 11.23
N GLN A 20 2.92 3.96 11.18
CA GLN A 20 3.78 3.41 12.23
C GLN A 20 3.74 1.88 12.39
N SER A 21 2.98 1.17 11.56
CA SER A 21 3.04 -0.30 11.50
C SER A 21 4.40 -0.78 11.01
N SER A 22 4.82 -1.97 11.46
CA SER A 22 6.04 -2.60 10.96
C SER A 22 5.87 -3.15 9.53
N VAL A 23 6.97 -3.33 8.81
CA VAL A 23 6.97 -4.05 7.51
C VAL A 23 6.30 -5.42 7.63
N ALA A 24 6.63 -6.18 8.69
CA ALA A 24 6.08 -7.51 8.91
C ALA A 24 4.56 -7.50 9.13
N PHE A 25 4.04 -6.52 9.87
CA PHE A 25 2.61 -6.33 10.04
C PHE A 25 1.93 -6.08 8.69
N CYS A 26 2.44 -5.13 7.90
CA CYS A 26 1.87 -4.79 6.61
C CYS A 26 1.86 -5.99 5.65
N LEU A 27 2.98 -6.74 5.58
CA LEU A 27 3.07 -7.96 4.76
C LEU A 27 2.04 -9.01 5.17
N ASN A 28 1.79 -9.18 6.47
CA ASN A 28 0.79 -10.13 6.95
C ASN A 28 -0.63 -9.68 6.58
N GLN A 29 -0.94 -8.40 6.76
CA GLN A 29 -2.25 -7.87 6.42
C GLN A 29 -2.55 -7.97 4.92
N LEU A 30 -1.57 -7.64 4.07
CA LEU A 30 -1.70 -7.79 2.61
C LEU A 30 -1.96 -9.24 2.21
N ARG A 31 -1.24 -10.21 2.82
CA ARG A 31 -1.47 -11.64 2.58
C ARG A 31 -2.86 -12.09 3.00
N ILE A 32 -3.32 -11.68 4.19
CA ILE A 32 -4.66 -12.01 4.71
C ILE A 32 -5.75 -11.45 3.78
N ALA A 33 -5.57 -10.20 3.33
CA ALA A 33 -6.46 -9.54 2.38
C ALA A 33 -6.34 -10.09 0.94
N LYS A 34 -5.44 -11.04 0.70
CA LYS A 34 -5.14 -11.62 -0.62
C LYS A 34 -4.77 -10.58 -1.69
N ILE A 35 -4.14 -9.48 -1.27
CA ILE A 35 -3.66 -8.42 -2.15
C ILE A 35 -2.32 -8.86 -2.74
N GLN A 36 -2.15 -8.76 -4.06
CA GLN A 36 -0.86 -8.99 -4.69
C GLN A 36 0.07 -7.80 -4.46
N PHE A 37 1.33 -8.10 -4.11
CA PHE A 37 2.34 -7.09 -3.86
C PHE A 37 3.75 -7.56 -4.22
N LEU A 38 4.63 -6.61 -4.48
CA LEU A 38 6.08 -6.82 -4.60
C LEU A 38 6.78 -6.18 -3.40
N ASN A 39 7.52 -6.97 -2.64
CA ASN A 39 8.30 -6.50 -1.48
C ASN A 39 9.74 -6.21 -1.88
N LEU A 40 10.17 -4.94 -1.74
CA LEU A 40 11.52 -4.44 -2.00
C LEU A 40 12.24 -4.00 -0.70
N GLY A 41 11.78 -4.50 0.46
CA GLY A 41 12.36 -4.24 1.78
C GLY A 41 11.84 -2.96 2.43
N SER A 42 12.26 -1.80 1.93
CA SER A 42 11.80 -0.48 2.43
C SER A 42 10.62 0.10 1.63
N LEU A 43 10.24 -0.60 0.56
CA LEU A 43 9.16 -0.24 -0.33
C LEU A 43 8.34 -1.50 -0.62
N ILE A 44 7.02 -1.41 -0.54
CA ILE A 44 6.11 -2.44 -1.05
C ILE A 44 5.28 -1.83 -2.16
N ILE A 45 5.23 -2.46 -3.31
CA ILE A 45 4.43 -2.05 -4.45
C ILE A 45 3.13 -2.85 -4.47
N CYS A 46 1.99 -2.18 -4.62
CA CYS A 46 0.66 -2.78 -4.74
C CYS A 46 0.06 -2.40 -6.11
N PRO A 47 0.32 -3.18 -7.19
CA PRO A 47 -0.07 -2.81 -8.55
C PRO A 47 -1.58 -2.68 -8.74
N GLU A 48 -2.36 -3.57 -8.12
CA GLU A 48 -3.83 -3.55 -8.19
C GLU A 48 -4.45 -2.27 -7.62
N TYR A 49 -3.72 -1.58 -6.75
CA TYR A 49 -4.15 -0.36 -6.06
C TYR A 49 -3.47 0.91 -6.61
N ASP A 50 -2.67 0.77 -7.67
CA ASP A 50 -1.90 1.86 -8.30
C ASP A 50 -1.10 2.67 -7.27
N CYS A 51 -0.48 1.99 -6.30
CA CYS A 51 0.21 2.65 -5.19
C CYS A 51 1.41 1.87 -4.65
N PHE A 52 2.14 2.52 -3.75
CA PHE A 52 3.26 1.95 -3.02
C PHE A 52 3.26 2.39 -1.55
N ILE A 53 3.83 1.55 -0.71
CA ILE A 53 3.91 1.68 0.75
C ILE A 53 5.39 1.90 1.12
N VAL A 54 5.70 3.01 1.78
CA VAL A 54 7.08 3.42 2.10
C VAL A 54 7.38 3.23 3.58
N PHE A 55 8.51 2.60 3.86
CA PHE A 55 9.00 2.34 5.21
C PHE A 55 10.32 3.07 5.49
N LYS A 56 10.45 3.64 6.69
CA LYS A 56 11.70 4.17 7.23
C LYS A 56 12.00 3.47 8.55
N HIS A 57 13.22 2.97 8.74
CA HIS A 57 13.60 2.17 9.91
C HIS A 57 12.64 0.99 10.18
N LYS A 58 12.15 0.33 9.12
CA LYS A 58 11.16 -0.77 9.16
C LYS A 58 9.75 -0.37 9.63
N THR A 59 9.46 0.93 9.67
CA THR A 59 8.19 1.50 10.12
C THR A 59 7.51 2.24 8.96
N LEU A 60 6.20 2.02 8.78
CA LEU A 60 5.40 2.65 7.73
C LEU A 60 5.30 4.16 7.97
N ILE A 61 5.73 4.94 6.98
CA ILE A 61 5.66 6.41 7.03
C ILE A 61 4.64 7.03 6.07
N ARG A 62 4.32 6.38 4.95
CA ARG A 62 3.28 6.83 4.00
C ARG A 62 2.89 5.76 3.00
N ILE A 63 1.73 5.96 2.39
CA ILE A 63 1.23 5.19 1.24
C ILE A 63 0.90 6.23 0.17
N ASP A 64 1.52 6.12 -1.00
CA ASP A 64 1.38 7.08 -2.09
C ASP A 64 0.91 6.36 -3.36
N ALA A 65 0.08 7.03 -4.16
CA ALA A 65 -0.28 6.56 -5.49
C ALA A 65 0.88 6.75 -6.48
N PHE A 66 0.93 5.94 -7.53
CA PHE A 66 1.84 6.21 -8.64
C PHE A 66 1.44 7.52 -9.34
N THR A 67 2.41 8.40 -9.57
CA THR A 67 2.19 9.57 -10.40
C THR A 67 2.37 9.15 -11.87
N HIS A 68 1.27 9.09 -12.61
CA HIS A 68 1.34 8.97 -14.07
C HIS A 68 1.68 10.34 -14.64
N SER A 69 2.94 10.51 -15.03
CA SER A 69 3.46 11.67 -15.76
C SER A 69 3.08 11.63 -17.23
#